data_AF-A0A3S3U5Q9-F1
#
_entry.id   AF-A0A3S3U5Q9-F1
#
_cell.length_a   1.000
_cell.length_b   1.000
_cell.length_c   1.000
_cell.angle_alpha   90.00
_cell.angle_beta   90.00
_cell.angle_gamma   90.00
#
_symmetry.space_group_name_H-M   'P 1'
#
loop_
_entity.id
_entity.type
_entity.pdbx_description
1 polymer ?
#
loop_
_entity_poly.entity_id
_entity_poly.type
_entity_poly.pdbx_seq_one_letter_code
_entity_poly.pdbx_strand_id
1 'polypeptide(L)'
;MSLSRLRNFHLHSALLSSLILLIYSGILHNGWHLDDSGNILNNTPLHITTLQPTTLSKTFYAHPESTGRFYRPVANFTFALNWFFGQNSPVGYHIVDIFIHCCTAIMLYLSCIQLLNTPALRKKTTLTFRKITLPCSQLRSGLWLPFTPRQ
;
A
#
# COMPACT_ATOMS: atom_id res chain seq x y z
N MET A 1 1.83 -22.74 9.74
CA MET A 1 0.77 -21.71 9.84
C MET A 1 -0.59 -22.41 9.80
N SER A 2 -1.55 -22.12 10.70
CA SER A 2 -2.85 -22.81 10.65
C SER A 2 -3.68 -22.34 9.46
N LEU A 3 -4.49 -23.22 8.86
CA LEU A 3 -5.37 -22.89 7.72
C LEU A 3 -6.27 -21.68 8.01
N SER A 4 -6.75 -21.55 9.25
CA SER A 4 -7.52 -20.38 9.70
C SER A 4 -6.73 -19.07 9.67
N ARG A 5 -5.43 -19.09 10.02
CA ARG A 5 -4.56 -17.91 9.97
C ARG A 5 -4.24 -17.49 8.54
N LEU A 6 -4.02 -18.46 7.65
CA LEU A 6 -3.80 -18.18 6.23
C LEU A 6 -5.04 -17.55 5.59
N ARG A 7 -6.23 -18.11 5.86
CA ARG A 7 -7.50 -17.53 5.38
C ARG A 7 -7.69 -16.08 5.87
N ASN A 8 -7.48 -15.82 7.15
CA ASN A 8 -7.63 -14.47 7.70
C ASN A 8 -6.63 -13.49 7.09
N PHE A 9 -5.39 -13.91 6.85
CA PHE A 9 -4.39 -13.09 6.15
C PHE A 9 -4.89 -12.67 4.76
N HIS A 10 -5.33 -13.62 3.94
CA HIS A 10 -5.85 -13.32 2.59
C HIS A 10 -7.06 -12.37 2.64
N LEU A 11 -7.98 -12.56 3.60
CA LEU A 11 -9.14 -11.68 3.77
C LEU A 11 -8.72 -10.25 4.14
N HIS A 12 -7.79 -10.07 5.08
CA HIS A 12 -7.31 -8.73 5.46
C HIS A 12 -6.55 -8.06 4.31
N SER A 13 -5.69 -8.78 3.60
CA SER A 13 -4.97 -8.26 2.43
C SER A 13 -5.92 -7.87 1.29
N ALA A 14 -6.96 -8.68 1.03
CA ALA A 14 -7.98 -8.35 0.03
C ALA A 14 -8.77 -7.11 0.44
N LEU A 15 -9.21 -7.02 1.69
CA LEU A 15 -9.92 -5.85 2.21
C LEU A 15 -9.11 -4.57 2.07
N LEU A 16 -7.83 -4.60 2.46
CA LEU A 16 -6.91 -3.46 2.33
C LEU A 16 -6.74 -3.05 0.87
N SER A 17 -6.51 -4.02 -0.03
CA SER A 17 -6.33 -3.74 -1.45
C SER A 17 -7.60 -3.15 -2.08
N SER A 18 -8.78 -3.67 -1.75
CA SER A 18 -10.06 -3.13 -2.21
C SER A 18 -10.30 -1.70 -1.73
N LEU A 19 -9.94 -1.39 -0.48
CA LEU A 19 -10.05 -0.03 0.06
C LEU A 19 -9.12 0.94 -0.69
N ILE A 20 -7.89 0.53 -0.96
CA ILE A 20 -6.93 1.33 -1.75
C ILE A 20 -7.47 1.56 -3.16
N LEU A 21 -7.95 0.52 -3.84
CA LEU A 21 -8.54 0.65 -5.17
C LEU A 21 -9.75 1.60 -5.17
N LEU A 22 -10.59 1.56 -4.13
CA LEU A 22 -11.73 2.47 -4.02
C LEU A 22 -11.27 3.92 -3.86
N ILE A 23 -10.33 4.19 -2.95
CA ILE A 23 -9.82 5.55 -2.67
C ILE A 23 -9.11 6.12 -3.91
N TYR A 24 -8.32 5.30 -4.61
CA TYR A 24 -7.55 5.72 -5.78
C TYR A 24 -8.30 5.54 -7.11
N SER A 25 -9.55 5.07 -7.12
CA SER A 25 -10.31 4.85 -8.36
C SER A 25 -10.39 6.09 -9.26
N GLY A 26 -10.48 7.29 -8.65
CA GLY A 26 -10.53 8.56 -9.37
C GLY A 26 -9.22 8.97 -10.05
N ILE A 27 -8.07 8.48 -9.57
CA ILE A 27 -6.76 8.97 -10.04
C ILE A 27 -6.48 8.59 -11.50
N LEU A 28 -7.12 7.54 -12.02
CA LEU A 28 -6.96 7.11 -13.41
C LEU A 28 -7.48 8.13 -14.42
N HIS A 29 -8.36 9.04 -14.01
CA HIS A 29 -8.88 10.12 -14.84
C HIS A 29 -8.11 11.43 -14.66
N ASN A 30 -7.14 11.47 -13.74
CA ASN A 30 -6.33 12.65 -13.49
C ASN A 30 -5.16 12.70 -14.48
N GLY A 31 -4.75 13.91 -14.83
CA GLY A 31 -3.52 14.15 -15.59
C GLY A 31 -2.30 14.26 -14.68
N TRP A 32 -1.19 14.73 -15.26
CA TRP A 32 0.03 15.07 -14.54
C TRP A 32 -0.18 16.23 -13.57
N HIS A 33 0.29 16.10 -12.34
CA HIS A 33 0.15 17.12 -11.30
C HIS A 33 1.46 17.32 -10.50
N LEU A 34 1.62 18.49 -9.89
CA LEU A 34 2.74 18.81 -9.00
C LEU A 34 4.11 18.55 -9.64
N ASP A 35 4.89 17.63 -9.06
CA ASP A 35 6.26 17.32 -9.44
C ASP A 35 6.37 16.27 -10.58
N ASP A 36 5.25 15.70 -11.04
CA ASP A 36 5.22 14.75 -12.17
C ASP A 36 5.90 15.33 -13.41
N SER A 37 5.59 16.59 -13.73
CA SER A 37 6.14 17.27 -14.90
C SER A 37 7.66 17.37 -14.85
N GLY A 38 8.23 17.71 -13.68
CA GLY A 38 9.68 17.81 -13.51
C GLY A 38 10.36 16.43 -13.49
N ASN A 39 9.74 15.47 -12.80
CA ASN A 39 10.34 14.16 -12.57
C ASN A 39 10.22 13.20 -13.76
N ILE A 40 9.18 13.35 -14.58
CA ILE A 40 8.83 12.41 -15.66
C ILE A 40 8.86 13.11 -17.02
N LEU A 41 8.06 14.17 -17.20
CA LEU A 41 7.90 14.78 -18.53
C LEU A 41 9.15 15.52 -19.00
N ASN A 42 9.78 16.26 -18.11
CA ASN A 42 10.97 17.06 -18.42
C ASN A 42 12.27 16.26 -18.24
N ASN A 43 12.19 15.05 -17.66
CA ASN A 43 13.35 14.22 -17.36
C ASN A 43 13.69 13.30 -18.54
N THR A 44 14.34 13.87 -19.55
CA THR A 44 14.65 13.20 -20.83
C THR A 44 15.42 11.87 -20.72
N PRO A 45 16.30 11.62 -19.71
CA PRO A 45 16.91 10.31 -19.52
C PRO A 45 15.93 9.16 -19.24
N LEU A 46 14.70 9.46 -18.80
CA LEU A 46 13.65 8.45 -18.59
C LEU A 46 12.96 8.05 -19.90
N HIS A 47 13.13 8.81 -20.98
CA HIS A 47 12.42 8.62 -22.24
C HIS A 47 13.07 7.56 -23.11
N ILE A 48 13.15 6.33 -22.57
CA ILE A 48 13.87 5.23 -23.20
C ILE A 48 13.07 4.63 -24.37
N THR A 49 13.77 4.25 -25.43
CA THR A 49 13.21 3.56 -26.61
C THR A 49 13.68 2.12 -26.74
N THR A 50 14.63 1.69 -25.90
CA THR A 50 15.20 0.34 -25.92
C THR A 50 15.40 -0.16 -24.48
N LEU A 51 15.21 -1.46 -24.28
CA LEU A 51 15.44 -2.13 -22.99
C LEU A 51 16.87 -2.65 -22.84
N GLN A 52 17.84 -2.00 -23.50
CA GLN A 52 19.24 -2.40 -23.39
C GLN A 52 19.77 -2.09 -21.97
N PRO A 53 20.61 -2.96 -21.38
CA PRO A 53 21.16 -2.73 -20.05
C PRO A 53 21.88 -1.38 -19.88
N THR A 54 22.55 -0.91 -20.94
CA THR A 54 23.24 0.39 -21.00
C THR A 54 22.28 1.57 -20.94
N THR A 55 21.10 1.45 -21.55
CA THR A 55 20.03 2.44 -21.49
C THR A 55 19.38 2.43 -20.11
N LEU A 56 19.08 1.24 -19.59
CA LEU A 56 18.49 1.07 -18.26
C LEU A 56 19.41 1.58 -17.14
N SER A 57 20.72 1.37 -17.22
CA SER A 57 21.65 1.89 -16.20
C SER A 57 21.70 3.41 -16.15
N LYS A 58 21.44 4.10 -17.28
CA LYS A 58 21.42 5.57 -17.33
C LYS A 58 20.23 6.16 -16.57
N THR A 59 19.11 5.44 -16.49
CA THR A 59 17.91 5.93 -15.79
C THR A 59 18.14 6.06 -14.28
N PHE A 60 19.06 5.27 -13.71
CA PHE A 60 19.43 5.37 -12.29
C PHE A 60 20.09 6.71 -11.91
N TYR A 61 20.57 7.45 -12.91
CA TYR A 61 21.19 8.76 -12.76
C TYR A 61 20.32 9.88 -13.35
N ALA A 62 19.03 9.60 -13.61
CA ALA A 62 18.06 10.55 -14.16
C ALA A 62 17.58 11.55 -13.11
N HIS A 63 18.45 12.50 -12.76
CA HIS A 63 18.12 13.58 -11.85
C HIS A 63 17.59 14.80 -12.63
N PRO A 64 16.42 15.37 -12.28
CA PRO A 64 15.80 16.46 -13.04
C PRO A 64 16.67 17.72 -13.18
N GLU A 65 17.41 18.07 -12.12
CA GLU A 65 18.18 19.32 -12.04
C GLU A 65 19.71 19.14 -12.13
N SER A 66 20.21 17.91 -12.27
CA SER A 66 21.66 17.63 -12.18
C SER A 66 22.03 16.45 -13.06
N THR A 67 23.18 16.50 -13.73
CA THR A 67 23.65 15.40 -14.58
C THR A 67 24.62 14.50 -13.82
N GLY A 68 24.52 13.19 -14.03
CA GLY A 68 25.47 12.20 -13.50
C GLY A 68 25.33 11.88 -12.00
N ARG A 69 24.31 12.39 -11.31
CA ARG A 69 24.04 12.06 -9.91
C ARG A 69 23.11 10.87 -9.79
N PHE A 70 23.49 9.90 -8.96
CA PHE A 70 22.64 8.78 -8.62
C PHE A 70 21.40 9.30 -7.87
N TYR A 71 20.22 9.04 -8.41
CA TYR A 71 18.98 9.63 -7.90
C TYR A 71 17.83 8.66 -8.09
N ARG A 72 17.13 8.33 -6.99
CA ARG A 72 15.90 7.51 -6.94
C ARG A 72 15.89 6.35 -7.97
N PRO A 73 16.89 5.45 -7.95
CA PRO A 73 17.12 4.48 -9.02
C PRO A 73 15.91 3.57 -9.28
N VAL A 74 15.22 3.13 -8.22
CA VAL A 74 14.05 2.26 -8.34
C VAL A 74 12.86 3.01 -8.93
N ALA A 75 12.60 4.25 -8.51
CA ALA A 75 11.50 5.04 -9.04
C ALA A 75 11.76 5.41 -10.51
N ASN A 76 12.96 5.90 -10.81
CA ASN A 76 13.37 6.25 -12.17
C ASN A 76 13.34 5.05 -13.11
N PHE A 77 13.74 3.86 -12.63
CA PHE A 77 13.62 2.63 -13.40
C PHE A 77 12.17 2.32 -13.75
N THR A 78 11.27 2.37 -12.76
CA THR A 78 9.84 2.15 -12.98
C THR A 78 9.24 3.19 -13.91
N PHE A 79 9.61 4.47 -13.78
CA PHE A 79 9.17 5.53 -14.68
C PHE A 79 9.68 5.33 -16.11
N ALA A 80 10.93 4.91 -16.29
CA ALA A 80 11.46 4.62 -17.62
C ALA A 80 10.75 3.44 -18.28
N LEU A 81 10.40 2.39 -17.51
CA LEU A 81 9.58 1.30 -18.02
C LEU A 81 8.16 1.76 -18.39
N ASN A 82 7.53 2.57 -17.54
CA ASN A 82 6.23 3.16 -17.87
C ASN A 82 6.30 4.03 -19.13
N TRP A 83 7.37 4.80 -19.30
CA TRP A 83 7.59 5.58 -20.51
C TRP A 83 7.74 4.69 -21.75
N PHE A 84 8.50 3.60 -21.63
CA PHE A 84 8.71 2.67 -22.74
C PHE A 84 7.38 2.10 -23.29
N PHE A 85 6.41 1.80 -22.41
CA PHE A 85 5.12 1.22 -22.81
C PHE A 85 4.03 2.25 -23.10
N GLY A 86 3.94 3.32 -22.31
CA GLY A 86 2.82 4.27 -22.31
C GLY A 86 3.20 5.72 -22.59
N GLN A 87 4.49 6.03 -22.68
CA GLN A 87 5.03 7.37 -22.98
C GLN A 87 4.41 8.44 -22.08
N ASN A 88 3.76 9.45 -22.67
CA ASN A 88 3.15 10.59 -21.98
C ASN A 88 1.74 10.29 -21.42
N SER A 89 1.25 9.04 -21.49
CA SER A 89 -0.05 8.68 -20.92
C SER A 89 0.08 8.46 -19.40
N PRO A 90 -0.58 9.28 -18.55
CA PRO A 90 -0.46 9.18 -17.09
C PRO A 90 -1.11 7.90 -16.52
N VAL A 91 -2.07 7.32 -17.24
CA VAL A 91 -2.86 6.16 -16.78
C VAL A 91 -1.97 4.98 -16.39
N GLY A 92 -0.94 4.69 -17.18
CA GLY A 92 -0.02 3.57 -16.90
C GLY A 92 0.77 3.78 -15.60
N TYR A 93 1.23 5.01 -15.37
CA TYR A 93 1.96 5.39 -14.17
C TYR A 93 1.09 5.25 -12.93
N HIS A 94 -0.15 5.76 -13.00
CA HIS A 94 -1.11 5.65 -11.91
C HIS A 94 -1.47 4.20 -11.57
N ILE A 95 -1.60 3.30 -12.56
CA ILE A 95 -1.83 1.88 -12.30
C ILE A 95 -0.67 1.27 -11.52
N VAL A 96 0.56 1.57 -11.92
CA VAL A 96 1.77 1.08 -11.23
C VAL A 96 1.87 1.66 -9.83
N ASP A 97 1.54 2.94 -9.63
CA ASP A 97 1.52 3.56 -8.30
C ASP A 97 0.50 2.90 -7.39
N ILE A 98 -0.73 2.63 -7.87
CA ILE A 98 -1.76 1.91 -7.10
C ILE A 98 -1.25 0.51 -6.72
N PHE A 99 -0.61 -0.20 -7.64
CA PHE A 99 -0.02 -1.51 -7.35
C PHE A 99 1.04 -1.43 -6.24
N ILE A 100 1.95 -0.45 -6.31
CA ILE A 100 2.96 -0.22 -5.28
C ILE A 100 2.30 0.14 -3.94
N HIS A 101 1.23 0.94 -3.92
CA HIS A 101 0.47 1.24 -2.70
C HIS A 101 -0.14 -0.02 -2.07
N CYS A 102 -0.71 -0.92 -2.88
CA CYS A 102 -1.21 -2.21 -2.39
C CYS A 102 -0.09 -3.06 -1.78
N CYS A 103 1.05 -3.20 -2.47
CA CYS A 103 2.21 -3.94 -1.97
C CYS A 103 2.73 -3.37 -0.65
N THR A 104 2.93 -2.05 -0.59
CA THR A 104 3.46 -1.38 0.61
C THR A 104 2.50 -1.45 1.78
N ALA A 105 1.18 -1.34 1.56
CA ALA A 105 0.18 -1.50 2.61
C ALA A 105 0.17 -2.93 3.19
N ILE A 106 0.28 -3.96 2.34
CA ILE A 106 0.38 -5.36 2.79
C ILE A 106 1.67 -5.59 3.59
N MET A 107 2.81 -5.06 3.12
CA MET A 107 4.08 -5.16 3.83
C MET A 107 4.04 -4.43 5.18
N LEU A 108 3.42 -3.25 5.24
CA LEU A 108 3.22 -2.50 6.47
C LEU A 108 2.32 -3.27 7.44
N TYR A 109 1.21 -3.84 6.95
CA TYR A 109 0.34 -4.69 7.74
C TYR A 109 1.09 -5.87 8.38
N LEU A 110 1.89 -6.60 7.60
CA LEU A 110 2.75 -7.67 8.10
C LEU A 110 3.77 -7.18 9.12
N SER A 111 4.39 -6.03 8.88
CA SER A 111 5.36 -5.42 9.78
C SER A 111 4.73 -5.04 11.11
N CYS A 112 3.51 -4.48 11.10
CA CYS A 112 2.74 -4.17 12.31
C CYS A 112 2.40 -5.42 13.11
N ILE A 113 1.98 -6.51 12.46
CA ILE A 113 1.76 -7.80 13.15
C ILE A 113 3.04 -8.28 13.81
N GLN A 114 4.16 -8.24 13.10
CA GLN A 114 5.44 -8.68 13.63
C GLN A 114 5.89 -7.83 14.83
N LEU A 115 5.75 -6.51 14.72
CA LEU A 115 6.08 -5.57 15.78
C LEU A 115 5.25 -5.86 17.05
N LEU A 116 3.94 -6.03 16.91
CA LEU A 116 3.03 -6.31 18.03
C LEU A 116 3.27 -7.69 18.69
N ASN A 117 3.83 -8.65 17.95
CA ASN A 117 4.20 -9.97 18.47
C ASN A 117 5.54 -9.99 19.23
N THR A 118 6.31 -8.90 19.18
CA THR A 118 7.59 -8.76 19.89
C THR A 118 7.38 -8.92 21.41
N PRO A 119 8.28 -9.61 22.15
CA PRO A 119 8.10 -9.90 23.58
C PRO A 119 7.81 -8.67 24.46
N ALA A 120 8.38 -7.51 24.09
CA ALA A 120 8.17 -6.24 24.79
C ALA A 120 6.71 -5.74 24.73
N LEU A 121 6.02 -5.96 23.60
CA LEU A 121 4.63 -5.52 23.39
C LEU A 121 3.62 -6.64 23.67
N ARG A 122 4.02 -7.91 23.48
CA ARG A 122 3.15 -9.08 23.69
C ARG A 122 2.47 -9.07 25.07
N LYS A 123 3.21 -8.73 26.14
CA LYS A 123 2.67 -8.68 27.52
C LYS A 123 1.65 -7.55 27.72
N LYS A 124 1.85 -6.40 27.08
CA LYS A 124 0.94 -5.23 27.17
C LYS A 124 -0.32 -5.42 26.32
N THR A 125 -0.17 -5.94 25.10
CA THR A 125 -1.28 -6.19 24.18
C THR A 125 -2.30 -7.17 24.79
N THR A 126 -1.85 -8.24 25.44
CA THR A 126 -2.75 -9.21 26.10
C THR A 126 -3.54 -8.59 27.25
N LEU A 127 -2.94 -7.69 28.04
CA LEU A 127 -3.62 -7.01 29.15
C LEU A 127 -4.64 -5.97 28.65
N THR A 128 -4.32 -5.23 27.59
CA THR A 128 -5.22 -4.22 27.01
C THR A 128 -6.38 -4.86 26.25
N PHE A 129 -6.15 -5.89 25.41
CA PHE A 129 -7.24 -6.59 24.73
C PHE A 129 -8.20 -7.25 25.72
N ARG A 130 -7.69 -7.85 26.80
CA ARG A 130 -8.54 -8.43 27.85
C ARG A 130 -9.43 -7.36 28.51
N LYS A 131 -8.91 -6.16 28.77
CA LYS A 131 -9.70 -5.04 29.32
C LYS A 131 -10.76 -4.50 28.35
N ILE A 132 -10.51 -4.51 27.04
CA ILE A 132 -11.46 -4.01 26.02
C ILE A 132 -12.53 -5.06 25.68
N THR A 133 -12.18 -6.35 25.68
CA THR A 133 -13.13 -7.43 25.37
C THR A 133 -14.07 -7.76 26.53
N LEU A 134 -13.63 -7.60 27.78
CA LEU A 134 -14.45 -7.84 28.98
C LEU A 134 -15.78 -7.04 29.02
N PRO A 135 -15.83 -5.72 28.73
CA PRO A 135 -17.09 -4.98 28.74
C PRO A 135 -18.04 -5.38 27.60
N CYS A 136 -17.53 -5.90 26.47
CA CYS A 136 -18.39 -6.33 25.36
C CYS A 136 -19.03 -7.71 25.62
N SER A 137 -18.37 -8.59 26.38
CA SER A 137 -18.95 -9.88 26.79
C SER A 137 -20.05 -9.79 27.85
N GLN A 138 -20.12 -8.69 28.62
CA GLN A 138 -21.14 -8.52 29.66
C GLN A 138 -22.43 -7.81 29.17
N LEU A 139 -22.40 -7.22 27.98
CA LEU A 139 -23.61 -6.61 27.37
C LEU A 139 -24.53 -7.63 26.69
N ARG A 140 -24.11 -8.90 26.52
CA ARG A 140 -24.95 -9.96 25.94
C ARG A 140 -25.83 -10.70 26.96
N SER A 141 -25.57 -10.55 28.27
CA SER A 141 -26.31 -11.24 29.34
C SER A 141 -27.40 -10.41 30.02
N GLY A 142 -27.59 -9.14 29.65
CA GLY A 142 -28.57 -8.24 30.28
C GLY A 142 -29.96 -8.19 29.63
N LEU A 143 -30.18 -8.89 28.51
CA LEU A 143 -31.40 -8.76 27.70
C LEU A 143 -32.21 -10.07 27.64
N TRP A 144 -32.35 -10.76 28.77
CA TRP A 144 -33.30 -11.87 28.95
C TRP A 144 -33.83 -11.87 30.39
N LEU A 145 -34.70 -10.92 30.71
CA LEU A 145 -35.62 -11.06 31.84
C LEU A 145 -37.00 -11.40 31.27
N PRO A 146 -37.56 -12.60 31.52
CA PRO A 146 -38.90 -12.94 31.07
C PRO A 146 -39.93 -12.17 31.88
N PHE A 147 -40.76 -11.41 31.16
CA PHE A 147 -41.92 -10.69 31.69
C PHE A 147 -43.00 -11.73 32.05
N THR A 148 -43.18 -12.03 33.34
CA THR A 148 -44.30 -12.85 33.82
C THR A 148 -45.53 -11.97 34.07
N PRO A 149 -46.70 -12.26 33.49
CA PRO A 149 -47.91 -11.48 33.74
C PRO A 149 -48.44 -11.80 35.16
N ARG A 150 -48.75 -10.74 35.91
CA ARG A 150 -49.44 -10.80 37.20
C ARG A 150 -50.93 -11.05 36.93
N GLN A 151 -51.53 -12.03 37.61
CA GLN A 151 -52.97 -12.08 37.84
C GLN A 151 -53.36 -11.08 38.92
#